data_AF-A0A0B1SEW5-F1
#
_entry.id   AF-A0A0B1SEW5-F1
#
_cell.length_a   1.000
_cell.length_b   1.000
_cell.length_c   1.000
_cell.angle_alpha   90.00
_cell.angle_beta   90.00
_cell.angle_gamma   90.00
#
_symmetry.space_group_name_H-M   'P 1'
#
loop_
_entity.id
_entity.type
_entity.pdbx_description
1 polymer ?
#
loop_
_entity_poly.entity_id
_entity_poly.type
_entity_poly.pdbx_seq_one_letter_code
_entity_poly.pdbx_strand_id
1 'polypeptide(L)'
;MQLQKEGLLGKEPPELIEDLKNMKASADKTVVPVRFCEAESSSKGFDPEAEIASALRAIIDDARIPLAEKQKKCELFKKHHPKMYRKYFAHLSW
;
A
#
# COMPACT_ATOMS: atom_id res chain seq x y z
N MET A 1 -5.27 -20.06 -41.35
CA MET A 1 -5.81 -18.76 -40.90
C MET A 1 -4.77 -18.12 -40.00
N GLN A 2 -4.26 -16.94 -40.36
CA GLN A 2 -3.22 -16.23 -39.61
C GLN A 2 -3.85 -15.57 -38.37
N LEU A 3 -3.41 -15.95 -37.16
CA LEU A 3 -4.03 -15.55 -35.89
C LEU A 3 -3.28 -14.45 -35.13
N GLN A 4 -2.22 -13.87 -35.70
CA GLN A 4 -1.44 -12.84 -35.02
C GLN A 4 -1.21 -11.67 -35.98
N LYS A 5 -1.91 -10.56 -35.73
CA LYS A 5 -1.62 -9.28 -36.36
C LYS A 5 -0.37 -8.70 -35.67
N GLU A 6 0.62 -8.29 -36.45
CA GLU A 6 1.82 -7.61 -35.94
C GLU A 6 1.42 -6.28 -35.27
N GLY A 7 1.41 -6.27 -33.94
CA GLY A 7 1.25 -5.05 -33.15
C GLY A 7 2.60 -4.35 -32.96
N LEU A 8 2.62 -3.03 -33.02
CA LEU A 8 3.80 -2.24 -32.68
C LEU A 8 3.89 -2.05 -31.16
N LEU A 9 5.00 -2.49 -30.55
CA LEU A 9 5.31 -2.26 -29.15
C LEU A 9 5.22 -0.76 -28.81
N GLY A 10 4.41 -0.44 -27.78
CA GLY A 10 4.20 0.94 -27.32
C GLY A 10 3.11 1.72 -28.03
N LYS A 11 2.41 1.14 -29.02
CA LYS A 11 1.17 1.71 -29.58
C LYS A 11 -0.03 0.91 -29.10
N GLU A 12 -1.02 1.60 -28.57
CA GLU A 12 -2.26 0.97 -28.13
C GLU A 12 -3.02 0.39 -29.34
N PRO A 13 -3.46 -0.88 -29.27
CA PRO A 13 -4.20 -1.49 -30.37
C PRO A 13 -5.51 -0.74 -30.63
N PRO A 14 -5.90 -0.54 -31.91
CA PRO A 14 -7.11 0.20 -32.25
C PRO A 14 -8.39 -0.44 -31.68
N GLU A 15 -8.41 -1.77 -31.55
CA GLU A 15 -9.51 -2.53 -30.94
C GLU A 15 -9.69 -2.14 -29.44
N LEU A 16 -8.59 -1.88 -28.73
CA LEU A 16 -8.58 -1.43 -27.33
C LEU A 16 -9.12 -0.01 -27.17
N ILE A 17 -8.81 0.87 -28.13
CA ILE A 17 -9.30 2.26 -28.13
C ILE A 17 -10.81 2.31 -28.35
N GLU A 18 -11.34 1.48 -29.24
CA GLU A 18 -12.79 1.37 -29.48
C GLU A 18 -13.51 0.77 -28.26
N ASP A 19 -12.97 -0.29 -27.67
CA ASP A 19 -13.52 -0.89 -26.45
C ASP A 19 -13.55 0.09 -25.28
N LEU A 20 -12.48 0.88 -25.08
CA LEU A 20 -12.43 1.89 -24.03
C LEU A 20 -13.44 3.03 -24.25
N LYS A 21 -13.67 3.43 -25.51
CA LYS A 21 -14.70 4.42 -25.85
C LYS A 21 -16.11 3.88 -25.57
N ASN A 22 -16.36 2.62 -25.91
CA ASN A 22 -17.64 1.96 -25.64
C ASN A 22 -17.87 1.76 -24.13
N MET A 23 -16.83 1.39 -23.36
CA MET A 23 -16.91 1.29 -21.91
C MET A 23 -17.22 2.65 -21.26
N LYS A 24 -16.57 3.74 -21.69
CA LYS A 24 -16.88 5.10 -21.20
C LYS A 24 -18.32 5.52 -21.48
N ALA A 25 -18.87 5.18 -22.64
CA ALA A 25 -20.26 5.48 -22.98
C ALA A 25 -21.28 4.69 -22.11
N SER A 26 -20.85 3.56 -21.52
CA SER A 26 -21.67 2.69 -20.66
C SER A 26 -21.44 2.86 -19.15
N ALA A 27 -20.57 3.81 -18.74
CA ALA A 27 -20.00 3.89 -17.40
C ALA A 27 -21.01 4.17 -16.26
N ASP A 28 -22.21 4.65 -16.57
CA ASP A 28 -23.20 5.02 -15.53
C ASP A 28 -24.02 3.86 -14.96
N LYS A 29 -23.87 2.61 -15.44
CA LYS A 29 -24.73 1.49 -14.98
C LYS A 29 -24.07 0.14 -14.75
N THR A 30 -22.75 0.05 -14.83
CA THR A 30 -22.09 -1.27 -14.75
C THR A 30 -21.12 -1.29 -13.58
N VAL A 31 -21.51 -1.99 -12.50
CA VAL A 31 -20.58 -2.38 -11.43
C VAL A 31 -19.42 -3.11 -12.09
N VAL A 32 -18.26 -2.47 -12.15
CA VAL A 32 -17.06 -3.09 -12.71
C VAL A 32 -16.64 -4.19 -11.73
N PRO A 33 -16.65 -5.48 -12.15
CA PRO A 33 -16.23 -6.54 -11.25
C PRO A 33 -14.74 -6.38 -10.97
N VAL A 34 -14.42 -5.96 -9.75
CA VAL A 34 -13.05 -5.99 -9.23
C VAL A 34 -12.63 -7.45 -9.19
N ARG A 35 -11.75 -7.85 -10.11
CA ARG A 35 -11.09 -9.16 -10.05
C ARG A 35 -10.00 -9.08 -9.00
N PHE A 36 -10.32 -9.48 -7.78
CA PHE A 36 -9.31 -9.73 -6.76
C PHE A 36 -8.47 -10.93 -7.20
N CYS A 37 -7.21 -10.69 -7.58
CA CYS A 37 -6.25 -11.76 -7.77
C CYS A 37 -5.90 -12.33 -6.39
N GLU A 38 -6.47 -13.49 -6.03
CA GLU A 38 -6.15 -14.19 -4.76
C GLU A 38 -4.63 -14.38 -4.57
N ALA A 39 -3.86 -14.47 -5.67
CA ALA A 39 -2.41 -14.62 -5.67
C ALA A 39 -1.63 -13.42 -5.10
N GLU A 40 -2.16 -12.19 -5.15
CA GLU A 40 -1.51 -11.01 -4.51
C GLU A 40 -1.80 -10.92 -3.01
N SER A 41 -2.76 -11.69 -2.51
CA SER A 41 -3.13 -11.72 -1.08
C SER A 41 -2.19 -12.58 -0.23
N SER A 42 -1.17 -13.17 -0.85
CA SER A 42 -0.15 -13.94 -0.14
C SER A 42 0.70 -12.99 0.70
N SER A 43 0.33 -12.80 1.96
CA SER A 43 1.03 -12.10 3.05
C SER A 43 2.38 -12.72 3.44
N LYS A 44 3.01 -13.44 2.50
CA LYS A 44 4.26 -14.16 2.73
C LYS A 44 5.37 -13.15 3.00
N GLY A 45 5.66 -12.95 4.29
CA GLY A 45 6.64 -11.98 4.78
C GLY A 45 6.05 -10.72 5.42
N PHE A 46 4.72 -10.57 5.47
CA PHE A 46 4.10 -9.47 6.22
C PHE A 46 4.08 -9.81 7.72
N ASP A 47 4.91 -9.13 8.49
CA ASP A 47 4.88 -9.17 9.95
C ASP A 47 4.14 -7.92 10.47
N PRO A 48 2.90 -8.06 10.97
CA PRO A 48 2.12 -6.93 11.45
C PRO A 48 2.80 -6.20 12.62
N GLU A 49 3.57 -6.90 13.46
CA GLU A 49 4.28 -6.25 14.57
C GLU A 49 5.44 -5.40 14.05
N ALA A 50 6.16 -5.89 13.03
CA ALA A 50 7.25 -5.16 12.40
C ALA A 50 6.73 -3.90 11.69
N GLU A 51 5.60 -3.98 10.99
CA GLU A 51 5.00 -2.84 10.31
C GLU A 51 4.48 -1.78 11.28
N ILE A 52 3.84 -2.20 12.37
CA ILE A 52 3.40 -1.28 13.42
C ILE A 52 4.61 -0.58 14.07
N ALA A 53 5.70 -1.30 14.32
CA ALA A 53 6.94 -0.70 14.81
C ALA A 53 7.57 0.25 13.77
N SER A 54 7.57 -0.13 12.50
CA SER A 54 8.07 0.70 11.39
C SER A 54 7.35 2.05 11.33
N ALA A 55 6.03 2.06 11.51
CA ALA A 55 5.24 3.28 11.54
C ALA A 55 5.65 4.23 12.69
N LEU A 56 5.87 3.71 13.91
CA LEU A 56 6.34 4.55 15.02
C LEU A 56 7.75 5.08 14.76
N ARG A 57 8.63 4.25 14.18
CA ARG A 57 10.00 4.67 13.84
C ARG A 57 10.00 5.82 12.84
N ALA A 58 9.18 5.76 11.79
CA ALA A 58 9.04 6.85 10.83
C ALA A 58 8.65 8.19 11.49
N ILE A 59 7.78 8.15 12.51
CA ILE A 59 7.39 9.34 13.29
C ILE A 59 8.56 9.87 14.13
N ILE A 60 9.34 8.98 14.76
CA ILE A 60 10.49 9.36 15.58
C ILE A 60 11.59 9.99 14.72
N ASP A 61 11.82 9.46 13.52
CA ASP A 61 12.88 9.90 12.62
C ASP A 61 12.49 11.18 11.84
N ASP A 62 11.21 11.54 11.78
CA ASP A 62 10.75 12.75 11.08
C ASP A 62 11.26 14.03 11.76
N ALA A 63 12.16 14.75 11.10
CA ALA A 63 12.72 16.01 11.58
C ALA A 63 11.69 17.15 11.72
N ARG A 64 10.53 17.06 11.07
CA ARG A 64 9.47 18.08 11.14
C ARG A 64 8.63 17.97 12.41
N ILE A 65 8.66 16.81 13.08
CA ILE A 65 7.87 16.57 14.28
C ILE A 65 8.67 17.05 15.51
N PRO A 66 8.10 17.92 16.36
CA PRO A 66 8.77 18.35 17.58
C PRO A 66 9.04 17.20 18.56
N LEU A 67 10.14 17.30 19.32
CA LEU A 67 10.56 16.28 20.30
C LEU A 67 9.45 15.91 21.29
N ALA A 68 8.75 16.92 21.85
CA ALA A 68 7.66 16.70 22.80
C ALA A 68 6.50 15.88 22.20
N GLU A 69 6.21 16.06 20.90
CA GLU A 69 5.17 15.29 20.22
C GLU A 69 5.62 13.84 19.96
N LYS A 70 6.89 13.64 19.59
CA LYS A 70 7.48 12.30 19.44
C LYS A 70 7.43 11.52 20.74
N GLN A 71 7.82 12.16 21.85
CA GLN A 71 7.75 11.57 23.20
C GLN A 71 6.31 11.20 23.57
N LYS A 72 5.34 12.11 23.35
CA LYS A 72 3.92 11.84 23.60
C LYS A 72 3.40 10.64 22.82
N LYS A 73 3.75 10.54 21.53
CA LYS A 73 3.36 9.40 20.68
C LYS A 73 4.04 8.10 21.13
N CYS A 74 5.29 8.15 21.57
CA CYS A 74 5.99 6.98 22.11
C CYS A 74 5.42 6.49 23.43
N GLU A 75 5.07 7.39 24.36
CA GLU A 75 4.41 6.99 25.61
C GLU A 75 3.01 6.41 25.36
N LEU A 76 2.27 6.99 24.41
CA LEU A 76 1.00 6.42 23.97
C LEU A 76 1.18 5.03 23.39
N PHE A 77 2.18 4.84 22.52
CA PHE A 77 2.49 3.54 21.93
C PHE A 77 2.89 2.52 22.99
N LYS A 78 3.74 2.90 23.95
CA LYS A 78 4.17 2.05 25.08
C LYS A 78 2.99 1.57 25.92
N LYS A 79 1.98 2.43 26.14
CA LYS A 79 0.74 2.07 26.85
C LYS A 79 -0.07 1.01 26.11
N HIS A 80 -0.21 1.12 24.79
CA HIS A 80 -1.02 0.20 23.98
C HIS A 80 -0.27 -1.08 23.59
N HIS A 81 1.05 -0.99 23.39
CA HIS A 81 1.88 -2.06 22.87
C HIS A 81 3.17 -2.25 23.68
N PRO A 82 3.08 -2.57 24.99
CA PRO A 82 4.25 -2.61 25.89
C PRO A 82 5.30 -3.65 25.46
N LYS A 83 4.88 -4.80 24.94
CA LYS A 83 5.80 -5.86 24.45
C LYS A 83 6.58 -5.41 23.21
N MET A 84 5.89 -4.82 22.23
CA MET A 84 6.53 -4.30 21.01
C MET A 84 7.46 -3.12 21.33
N TYR A 85 7.04 -2.22 22.22
CA TYR A 85 7.89 -1.13 22.68
C TYR A 85 9.19 -1.64 23.29
N ARG A 86 9.11 -2.66 24.16
CA ARG A 86 10.30 -3.27 24.76
C ARG A 86 11.20 -3.95 23.70
N LYS A 87 10.62 -4.61 22.70
CA LYS A 87 11.37 -5.31 21.65
C LYS A 87 12.12 -4.33 20.72
N TYR A 88 11.46 -3.26 20.28
CA TYR A 88 11.98 -2.41 19.22
C TYR A 88 12.53 -1.06 19.68
N PHE A 89 12.14 -0.58 20.87
CA PHE A 89 12.36 0.81 21.28
C PHE A 89 12.89 0.95 22.71
N ALA A 90 13.23 -0.15 23.40
CA ALA A 90 13.81 -0.09 24.76
C ALA A 90 15.14 0.68 24.86
N HIS A 91 15.84 0.85 23.72
CA HIS A 91 17.09 1.60 23.63
C HIS A 91 16.88 3.11 23.44
N LEU A 92 15.65 3.58 23.23
CA LEU A 92 15.38 5.02 23.11
C LEU A 92 15.58 5.69 24.46
N SER A 93 16.64 6.50 24.55
CA SER A 93 16.81 7.53 25.56
C SER A 93 16.56 8.88 24.89
N TRP A 94 15.57 9.62 25.38
CA TRP A 94 15.24 10.95 24.87
C TRP A 94 16.05 12.03 25.54
#